data_AF-A0A7K4CLF1-F1
#
_entry.id   AF-A0A7K4CLF1-F1
#
_cell.length_a   1.000
_cell.length_b   1.000
_cell.length_c   1.000
_cell.angle_alpha   90.00
_cell.angle_beta   90.00
_cell.angle_gamma   90.00
#
_symmetry.space_group_name_H-M   'P 1'
#
loop_
_entity.id
_entity.type
_entity.pdbx_description
1 polymer ?
#
loop_
_entity_poly.entity_id
_entity_poly.type
_entity_poly.pdbx_seq_one_letter_code
_entity_poly.pdbx_strand_id
1 'polypeptide(L)'
;NLNTHTAGSFYEALPPNEAFELAKKFEFHYTPKKGSWLNMAEIELSGLSKQCLDRRIGSIRLLADEVRAWEKERNAIGATVRWQFNKDNARTKLQRHYINLKINVTEH
;
A
#
# COMPACT_ATOMS: atom_id res chain seq x y z
N ASN A 1 -7.89 -2.26 6.05
CA ASN A 1 -6.48 -2.07 6.44
C ASN A 1 -6.13 -3.21 7.40
N LEU A 2 -5.62 -4.32 6.87
CA LEU A 2 -5.11 -5.39 7.73
C LEU A 2 -3.79 -4.89 8.31
N ASN A 3 -3.62 -5.01 9.62
CA ASN A 3 -2.40 -4.63 10.35
C ASN A 3 -1.25 -5.63 10.09
N THR A 4 -1.09 -6.11 8.84
CA THR A 4 -0.17 -7.19 8.44
C THR A 4 1.18 -6.69 7.94
N HIS A 5 1.40 -5.38 7.88
CA HIS A 5 2.67 -4.78 7.45
C HIS A 5 3.30 -4.02 8.60
N THR A 6 3.78 -4.77 9.60
CA THR A 6 4.58 -4.23 10.71
C THR A 6 5.97 -4.87 10.69
N ALA A 7 6.91 -4.30 11.44
CA ALA A 7 8.21 -4.95 11.64
C ALA A 7 8.06 -6.37 12.22
N GLY A 8 6.99 -6.64 12.99
CA GLY A 8 6.68 -7.96 13.54
C GLY A 8 6.51 -9.04 12.46
N SER A 9 6.06 -8.67 11.26
CA SER A 9 5.87 -9.61 10.15
C SER A 9 7.18 -10.26 9.68
N PHE A 10 8.33 -9.61 9.87
CA PHE A 10 9.61 -10.26 9.61
C PHE A 10 9.88 -11.40 10.59
N TYR A 11 9.53 -11.23 11.87
CA TYR A 11 9.73 -12.26 12.89
C TYR A 11 8.75 -13.42 12.77
N GLU A 12 7.59 -13.20 12.14
CA GLU A 12 6.65 -14.26 11.80
C GLU A 12 7.17 -15.13 10.64
N ALA A 13 7.91 -14.56 9.69
CA ALA A 13 8.33 -15.23 8.47
C ALA A 13 9.78 -15.75 8.47
N LEU A 14 10.67 -15.17 9.29
CA LEU A 14 12.12 -15.40 9.22
C LEU A 14 12.72 -15.70 10.61
N PRO A 15 13.89 -16.36 10.66
CA PRO A 15 14.63 -16.55 11.90
C PRO A 15 14.92 -15.19 12.60
N PRO A 16 14.91 -15.13 13.95
CA PRO A 16 14.97 -13.84 14.67
C PRO A 16 16.14 -12.93 14.31
N ASN A 17 17.33 -13.49 14.06
CA ASN A 17 18.52 -12.71 13.71
C ASN A 17 18.37 -12.06 12.31
N GLU A 18 17.84 -12.81 11.34
CA GLU A 18 17.61 -12.30 9.98
C GLU A 18 16.47 -11.28 9.97
N ALA A 19 15.40 -11.56 10.70
CA ALA A 19 14.27 -10.63 10.87
C ALA A 19 14.71 -9.29 11.46
N PHE A 20 15.55 -9.30 12.49
CA PHE A 20 16.05 -8.08 13.14
C PHE A 20 16.94 -7.25 12.20
N GLU A 21 17.86 -7.90 11.49
CA GLU A 21 18.75 -7.20 10.57
C GLU A 21 18.02 -6.64 9.35
N LEU A 22 16.95 -7.30 8.90
CA LEU A 22 16.06 -6.74 7.87
C LEU A 22 15.21 -5.60 8.42
N ALA A 23 14.57 -5.76 9.57
CA ALA A 23 13.70 -4.74 10.16
C ALA A 23 14.42 -3.39 10.34
N LYS A 24 15.71 -3.40 10.70
CA LYS A 24 16.54 -2.20 10.81
C LYS A 24 16.78 -1.44 9.50
N LYS A 25 16.63 -2.10 8.36
CA LYS A 25 16.87 -1.50 7.03
C LYS A 25 15.66 -0.72 6.51
N PHE A 26 14.52 -0.78 7.18
CA PHE A 26 13.28 -0.14 6.75
C PHE A 26 12.83 0.95 7.73
N GLU A 27 12.43 2.09 7.19
CA GLU A 27 11.58 3.05 7.89
C GLU A 27 10.12 2.76 7.56
N PHE A 28 9.32 2.48 8.58
CA PHE A 28 7.92 2.10 8.39
C PHE A 28 7.02 3.34 8.38
N HIS A 29 6.41 3.62 7.23
CA HIS A 29 5.38 4.63 7.09
C HIS A 29 4.00 3.98 7.00
N TYR A 30 3.19 4.14 8.05
CA TYR A 30 1.85 3.57 8.11
C TYR A 30 0.83 4.46 7.41
N THR A 31 -0.09 3.84 6.67
CA THR A 31 -1.21 4.57 6.08
C THR A 31 -2.17 5.06 7.18
N PRO A 32 -2.66 6.31 7.10
CA PRO A 32 -3.64 6.80 8.06
C PRO A 32 -4.90 5.92 8.09
N LYS A 33 -5.53 5.77 9.26
CA LYS A 33 -6.71 4.89 9.46
C LYS A 33 -7.84 5.08 8.43
N LYS A 34 -8.02 6.30 7.90
CA LYS A 34 -9.04 6.65 6.88
C LYS A 34 -8.44 6.98 5.51
N GLY A 35 -7.22 6.54 5.26
CA GLY A 35 -6.43 6.84 4.06
C GLY A 35 -6.10 5.62 3.21
N SER A 36 -6.95 4.58 3.20
CA SER A 36 -6.67 3.34 2.45
C SER A 36 -6.49 3.57 0.95
N TRP A 37 -7.03 4.65 0.39
CA TRP A 37 -6.79 5.05 -1.00
C TRP A 37 -5.32 5.42 -1.31
N LEU A 38 -4.48 5.60 -0.29
CA LEU A 38 -3.02 5.77 -0.41
C LEU A 38 -2.26 4.43 -0.29
N ASN A 39 -2.96 3.31 -0.05
CA ASN A 39 -2.32 2.02 0.13
C ASN A 39 -1.85 1.46 -1.22
N MET A 40 -0.52 1.39 -1.40
CA MET A 40 0.11 0.88 -2.62
C MET A 40 -0.33 -0.53 -2.97
N ALA A 41 -0.45 -1.43 -1.98
CA ALA A 41 -0.85 -2.81 -2.22
C ALA A 41 -2.29 -2.91 -2.74
N GLU A 42 -3.20 -2.09 -2.19
CA GLU A 42 -4.59 -2.04 -2.67
C GLU A 42 -4.67 -1.47 -4.10
N ILE A 43 -3.81 -0.50 -4.45
CA ILE A 43 -3.73 0.06 -5.80
C ILE A 43 -3.24 -1.00 -6.80
N GLU A 44 -2.18 -1.74 -6.48
CA GLU A 44 -1.66 -2.80 -7.33
C GLU A 44 -2.67 -3.95 -7.49
N LEU A 45 -3.36 -4.34 -6.42
CA LEU A 45 -4.46 -5.32 -6.50
C LEU A 45 -5.60 -4.85 -7.39
N SER A 46 -5.94 -3.55 -7.36
CA SER A 46 -6.92 -2.97 -8.29
C SER A 46 -6.44 -3.03 -9.74
N GLY A 47 -5.15 -2.79 -9.97
CA GLY A 47 -4.50 -2.96 -11.28
C GLY A 47 -4.62 -4.40 -11.77
N LEU A 48 -4.24 -5.38 -10.95
CA LEU A 48 -4.33 -6.80 -11.26
C LEU A 48 -5.77 -7.19 -11.59
N SER A 49 -6.72 -6.75 -10.77
CA SER A 49 -8.14 -7.06 -10.94
C SER A 49 -8.67 -6.58 -12.29
N LYS A 50 -8.34 -5.35 -12.70
CA LYS A 50 -8.84 -4.75 -13.96
C LYS A 50 -8.10 -5.25 -15.20
N GLN A 51 -6.80 -5.54 -15.07
CA GLN A 51 -5.94 -5.84 -16.23
C GLN A 51 -5.86 -7.33 -16.53
N CYS A 52 -5.96 -8.20 -15.52
CA CYS A 52 -5.72 -9.63 -15.66
C CYS A 52 -6.95 -10.47 -15.25
N LEU A 53 -7.62 -10.09 -14.16
CA LEU A 53 -8.63 -10.93 -13.52
C LEU A 53 -10.08 -10.58 -13.89
N ASP A 54 -10.31 -9.62 -14.79
CA ASP A 54 -11.65 -9.22 -15.25
C ASP A 54 -12.24 -10.22 -16.26
N ARG A 55 -12.16 -11.51 -15.92
CA ARG A 55 -12.62 -12.65 -16.71
C ARG A 55 -12.69 -13.90 -15.85
N ARG A 56 -13.46 -14.90 -16.32
CA ARG A 56 -13.50 -16.22 -15.68
C ARG A 56 -12.21 -16.99 -15.94
N ILE A 57 -11.60 -17.52 -14.88
CA ILE A 57 -10.43 -18.40 -14.95
C ILE A 57 -10.80 -19.74 -14.31
N GLY A 58 -10.74 -20.81 -15.09
CA GLY A 58 -11.33 -22.11 -14.74
C GLY A 58 -10.51 -22.97 -13.78
N SER A 59 -9.28 -22.57 -13.43
CA SER A 59 -8.44 -23.34 -12.50
C SER A 59 -7.48 -22.44 -11.73
N ILE A 60 -7.11 -22.88 -10.52
CA ILE A 60 -6.11 -22.19 -9.69
C ILE A 60 -4.73 -22.15 -10.36
N ARG A 61 -4.37 -23.19 -11.13
CA ARG A 61 -3.10 -23.24 -11.85
C ARG A 61 -3.04 -22.15 -12.91
N LEU A 62 -4.08 -22.06 -13.74
CA LEU A 62 -4.18 -21.01 -14.75
C LEU A 62 -4.21 -19.62 -14.10
N LEU A 63 -4.92 -19.45 -12.98
CA LEU A 63 -4.92 -18.18 -12.25
C LEU A 63 -3.49 -17.77 -11.84
N ALA A 64 -2.71 -18.70 -11.29
CA ALA A 64 -1.34 -18.43 -10.86
C ALA A 64 -0.42 -18.09 -12.04
N ASP A 65 -0.57 -18.77 -13.18
CA ASP A 65 0.20 -18.49 -14.40
C ASP A 65 -0.09 -17.09 -14.95
N GLU A 66 -1.36 -16.70 -14.97
CA GLU A 66 -1.81 -15.40 -15.48
C GLU A 66 -1.39 -14.24 -14.57
N VAL A 67 -1.48 -14.42 -13.25
CA VAL A 67 -0.96 -13.45 -12.28
C VAL A 67 0.55 -13.28 -12.43
N ARG A 68 1.31 -14.37 -12.59
CA ARG A 68 2.77 -14.30 -12.82
C ARG A 68 3.13 -13.60 -14.13
N ALA A 69 2.40 -13.89 -15.20
CA ALA A 69 2.63 -13.25 -16.50
C ALA A 69 2.40 -11.73 -16.41
N TRP A 70 1.29 -11.33 -15.80
CA TRP A 70 0.96 -9.92 -15.57
C TRP A 70 1.99 -9.21 -14.66
N GLU A 71 2.40 -9.85 -13.57
CA GLU A 71 3.43 -9.32 -12.66
C GLU A 71 4.75 -9.09 -13.40
N LYS A 72 5.19 -10.08 -14.19
CA LYS A 72 6.43 -9.99 -14.97
C LYS A 72 6.39 -8.82 -15.95
N GLU A 73 5.28 -8.63 -16.66
CA GLU A 73 5.10 -7.52 -17.59
C GLU A 73 5.17 -6.17 -16.87
N ARG A 74 4.44 -6.00 -15.76
CA ARG A 74 4.45 -4.76 -14.97
C ARG A 74 5.82 -4.43 -14.41
N ASN A 75 6.53 -5.43 -13.91
CA ASN A 75 7.88 -5.26 -13.40
C ASN A 75 8.85 -4.86 -14.52
N ALA A 76 8.72 -5.44 -15.71
CA ALA A 76 9.56 -5.12 -16.87
C ALA A 76 9.39 -3.66 -17.33
N ILE A 77 8.17 -3.13 -17.29
CA ILE A 77 7.90 -1.72 -17.64
C ILE A 77 8.14 -0.75 -16.48
N GLY A 78 8.53 -1.24 -15.29
CA GLY A 78 8.69 -0.42 -14.10
C GLY A 78 7.39 0.30 -13.70
N ALA A 79 6.25 -0.38 -13.85
CA ALA A 79 4.94 0.22 -13.56
C ALA A 79 4.91 0.72 -12.11
N THR A 80 4.66 2.02 -11.95
CA THR A 80 4.62 2.66 -10.63
C THR A 80 3.37 3.54 -10.52
N VAL A 81 2.98 3.83 -9.28
CA VAL A 81 1.86 4.73 -9.01
C VAL A 81 2.29 6.17 -9.31
N ARG A 82 1.62 6.78 -10.29
CA ARG A 82 1.76 8.20 -10.58
C ARG A 82 0.94 9.02 -9.59
N TRP A 83 1.57 9.41 -8.50
CA TRP A 83 0.96 10.25 -7.47
C TRP A 83 0.65 11.65 -8.02
N GLN A 84 -0.65 11.94 -8.18
CA GLN A 84 -1.12 13.28 -8.56
C GLN A 84 -1.58 14.12 -7.36
N PHE A 85 -1.71 13.50 -6.19
CA PHE A 85 -2.15 14.18 -4.97
C PHE A 85 -0.93 14.72 -4.21
N ASN A 86 -0.68 16.03 -4.34
CA ASN A 86 0.44 16.69 -3.68
C ASN A 86 0.01 17.42 -2.38
N LYS A 87 0.98 18.04 -1.71
CA LYS A 87 0.78 18.77 -0.45
C LYS A 87 -0.26 19.89 -0.56
N ASP A 88 -0.33 20.56 -1.70
CA ASP A 88 -1.27 21.67 -1.91
C ASP A 88 -2.69 21.15 -2.19
N ASN A 89 -2.82 20.01 -2.89
CA ASN A 89 -4.09 19.28 -2.94
C ASN A 89 -4.55 18.88 -1.52
N ALA A 90 -3.64 18.40 -0.67
CA ALA A 90 -3.95 18.01 0.70
C ALA A 90 -4.41 19.20 1.55
N ARG A 91 -3.70 20.33 1.50
CA ARG A 91 -4.06 21.57 2.21
C ARG A 91 -5.46 22.06 1.83
N THR A 92 -5.79 22.01 0.54
CA THR A 92 -7.09 22.45 0.04
C THR A 92 -8.19 21.45 0.41
N LYS A 93 -7.99 20.17 0.10
CA LYS A 93 -9.02 19.12 0.29
C LYS A 93 -9.29 18.81 1.77
N LEU A 94 -8.28 18.91 2.63
CA LEU A 94 -8.36 18.60 4.06
C LEU A 94 -8.42 19.87 4.93
N GLN A 95 -8.67 21.04 4.35
CA GLN A 95 -8.64 22.34 5.04
C GLN A 95 -9.44 22.33 6.36
N ARG A 96 -10.63 21.72 6.36
CA ARG A 96 -11.50 21.62 7.56
C ARG A 96 -10.81 20.91 8.73
N HIS A 97 -9.96 19.92 8.46
CA HIS A 97 -9.23 19.20 9.51
C HIS A 97 -8.08 20.03 10.10
N TYR A 98 -7.45 20.92 9.31
CA TYR A 98 -6.44 21.85 9.81
C TYR A 98 -7.01 22.89 10.76
N ILE A 99 -8.25 23.33 10.53
CA ILE A 99 -8.95 24.30 11.40
C ILE A 99 -9.27 23.67 12.76
N ASN A 100 -9.78 22.43 12.76
CA ASN A 100 -10.09 21.73 14.01
C ASN A 100 -8.84 21.44 14.86
N LEU A 101 -7.68 21.19 14.24
CA LEU A 101 -6.41 21.07 14.95
C LEU A 101 -6.01 22.37 15.66
N LYS A 102 -6.25 23.54 15.04
CA LYS A 102 -5.97 24.83 15.69
C LYS A 102 -6.89 25.08 16.87
N ILE A 103 -8.17 24.76 16.75
CA ILE A 103 -9.15 24.94 17.83
C ILE A 103 -8.75 24.09 19.04
N ASN A 104 -8.41 22.81 18.82
CA ASN A 104 -8.04 21.89 19.90
C ASN A 104 -6.70 22.20 20.58
N VAL A 105 -5.79 22.91 19.91
CA VAL A 105 -4.50 23.35 20.50
C VAL A 105 -4.66 24.63 21.34
N THR A 106 -5.79 25.34 21.20
CA THR A 106 -6.04 26.60 21.92
C THR A 106 -6.89 26.40 23.20
N GLU A 107 -7.23 25.16 23.55
CA GLU A 107 -8.04 24.81 24.75
C GLU A 107 -7.22 24.24 25.93
N HIS A 108 -5.91 24.49 25.99
CA HIS A 108 -5.07 24.27 27.18
C HIS A 108 -4.30 25.55 27.51
#